data_AF-A0A409VJ56-F1
#
_entry.id   AF-A0A409VJ56-F1
#
_cell.length_a   1.000
_cell.length_b   1.000
_cell.length_c   1.000
_cell.angle_alpha   90.00
_cell.angle_beta   90.00
_cell.angle_gamma   90.00
#
_symmetry.space_group_name_H-M   'P 1'
#
loop_
_entity.id
_entity.type
_entity.pdbx_description
1 polymer ?
#
loop_
_entity_poly.entity_id
_entity_poly.type
_entity_poly.pdbx_seq_one_letter_code
_entity_poly.pdbx_strand_id
1 'polypeptide(L)'
;MDFLPFEAILFPSDGRPPTLVQLMTSPMPPTHHAAYTTSPSRMPHPEMHMDYIAEGLGSRAWKYQLVEALDGMNRKFANPYIIFYPTISRDGMPFPINKSIRDIQGRAFKEEHAWRGNIVVAKYRENPFSSMVNASMSDFPILKNYFLTHGAPRQVRGAAFLLWTASLSTF
;
A
#
# COMPACT_ATOMS: atom_id res chain seq x y z
N MET A 1 6.27 17.30 16.62
CA MET A 1 5.30 16.72 15.67
C MET A 1 4.93 15.36 16.20
N ASP A 2 3.67 15.17 16.56
CA ASP A 2 3.25 13.95 17.27
C ASP A 2 3.02 12.82 16.28
N PHE A 3 3.98 11.90 16.22
CA PHE A 3 3.81 10.64 15.49
C PHE A 3 2.98 9.68 16.33
N LEU A 4 1.88 9.17 15.75
CA LEU A 4 1.05 8.15 16.39
C LEU A 4 1.26 6.81 15.69
N PRO A 5 1.70 5.77 16.41
CA PRO A 5 1.84 4.43 15.87
C PRO A 5 0.49 3.71 15.83
N PHE A 6 0.30 2.89 14.80
CA PHE A 6 -0.76 1.88 14.72
C PHE A 6 -0.16 0.53 14.33
N GLU A 7 -0.75 -0.56 14.80
CA GLU A 7 -0.36 -1.89 14.36
C GLU A 7 -0.83 -2.13 12.92
N ALA A 8 0.09 -2.59 12.07
CA ALA A 8 -0.14 -2.97 10.68
C ALA A 8 0.49 -4.35 10.42
N ILE A 9 0.03 -5.05 9.37
CA ILE A 9 0.60 -6.34 8.97
C ILE A 9 1.58 -6.10 7.82
N LEU A 10 2.84 -6.46 8.03
CA LEU A 10 3.88 -6.50 7.01
C LEU A 10 3.90 -7.87 6.33
N PHE A 11 3.81 -7.89 5.01
CA PHE A 11 4.13 -9.03 4.16
C PHE A 11 5.51 -8.78 3.54
N PRO A 12 6.59 -9.36 4.09
CA PRO A 12 7.93 -9.14 3.58
C PRO A 12 8.12 -9.84 2.23
N SER A 13 8.84 -9.20 1.32
CA SER A 13 9.05 -9.73 -0.02
C SER A 13 10.01 -10.91 -0.08
N ASP A 14 10.86 -11.08 0.93
CA ASP A 14 11.95 -12.06 0.98
C ASP A 14 11.51 -13.51 1.23
N GLY A 15 10.26 -13.72 1.66
CA GLY A 15 9.68 -15.03 1.97
C GLY A 15 9.51 -15.32 3.46
N ARG A 16 9.90 -14.39 4.34
CA ARG A 16 9.57 -14.49 5.77
C ARG A 16 8.05 -14.48 6.00
N PRO A 17 7.56 -15.05 7.12
CA PRO A 17 6.15 -15.01 7.44
C PRO A 17 5.69 -13.56 7.68
N PRO A 18 4.40 -13.23 7.43
CA PRO A 18 3.84 -11.94 7.77
C PRO A 18 3.92 -11.65 9.27
N THR A 19 4.17 -10.39 9.62
CA THR A 19 4.38 -9.95 11.01
C THR A 19 3.65 -8.65 11.31
N LEU A 20 3.39 -8.37 12.58
CA LEU A 20 2.89 -7.06 13.02
C LEU A 20 4.04 -6.06 13.10
N VAL A 21 3.79 -4.84 12.63
CA VAL A 21 4.73 -3.72 12.65
C VAL A 21 4.02 -2.43 13.02
N GLN A 22 4.77 -1.48 13.59
CA GLN A 22 4.24 -0.15 13.88
C GLN A 22 4.28 0.74 12.64
N LEU A 23 3.11 1.13 12.16
CA LEU A 23 2.94 2.14 11.12
C LEU A 23 2.83 3.52 11.78
N MET A 24 3.86 4.35 11.60
CA MET A 24 3.82 5.73 12.09
C MET A 24 2.92 6.59 11.21
N THR A 25 2.29 7.57 11.83
CA THR A 25 1.45 8.55 11.15
C THR A 25 1.83 9.97 11.56
N SER A 26 1.80 10.93 10.65
CA SER A 26 1.98 12.37 10.93
C SER A 26 0.68 13.15 10.76
N PRO A 27 0.49 14.29 11.45
CA PRO A 27 -0.68 15.14 11.23
C PRO A 27 -0.75 15.65 9.78
N MET A 28 -1.91 15.56 9.13
CA MET A 28 -2.15 16.25 7.85
C MET A 28 -2.65 17.67 8.10
N PRO A 29 -2.26 18.66 7.28
CA PRO A 29 -2.87 19.97 7.31
C PRO A 29 -4.39 19.86 7.11
N PRO A 30 -5.20 20.65 7.83
CA PRO A 30 -6.64 20.67 7.62
C PRO A 30 -6.92 21.14 6.19
N THR A 31 -7.56 20.30 5.38
CA THR A 31 -8.09 20.72 4.09
C THR A 31 -9.36 21.55 4.35
N HIS A 32 -9.61 22.58 3.54
CA HIS A 32 -10.74 23.53 3.73
C HIS A 32 -12.14 22.87 3.81
N HIS A 33 -12.28 21.59 3.44
CA HIS A 33 -13.52 20.81 3.53
C HIS A 33 -13.65 19.93 4.80
N ALA A 34 -12.65 19.91 5.68
CA ALA A 34 -12.60 19.01 6.85
C ALA A 34 -13.04 19.64 8.19
N ALA A 35 -13.66 20.83 8.16
CA ALA A 35 -14.03 21.58 9.37
C ALA A 35 -15.06 20.87 10.29
N TYR A 36 -15.63 19.73 9.86
CA TYR A 36 -16.69 19.01 10.57
C TYR A 36 -16.32 17.56 10.96
N THR A 37 -15.09 17.11 10.72
CA THR A 37 -14.66 15.75 11.14
C THR A 37 -13.98 15.79 12.51
N THR A 38 -14.45 14.96 13.43
CA THR A 38 -14.00 14.90 14.83
C THR A 38 -12.57 14.35 15.03
N SER A 39 -11.99 13.69 14.03
CA SER A 39 -10.62 13.18 14.05
C SER A 39 -9.75 13.85 12.98
N PRO A 40 -8.59 14.43 13.33
CA PRO A 40 -7.70 15.02 12.35
C PRO A 40 -7.11 13.93 11.44
N SER A 41 -7.16 14.14 10.13
CA SER A 41 -6.51 13.26 9.15
C SER A 41 -5.02 13.14 9.44
N ARG A 42 -4.48 11.93 9.29
CA ARG A 42 -3.06 11.61 9.52
C ARG A 42 -2.46 10.87 8.35
N MET A 43 -1.30 11.32 7.89
CA MET A 43 -0.57 10.71 6.79
C MET A 43 0.18 9.48 7.30
N PRO A 44 -0.08 8.27 6.79
CA PRO A 44 0.71 7.09 7.15
C PRO A 44 2.07 7.12 6.46
N HIS A 45 3.06 6.49 7.10
CA HIS A 45 4.43 6.36 6.60
C HIS A 45 4.82 4.90 6.33
N PRO A 46 4.18 4.22 5.36
CA PRO A 46 4.50 2.83 5.04
C PRO A 46 5.91 2.66 4.45
N GLU A 47 6.51 3.73 3.92
CA GLU A 47 7.87 3.74 3.36
C GLU A 47 8.95 3.25 4.33
N MET A 48 8.75 3.39 5.65
CA MET A 48 9.71 2.93 6.66
C MET A 48 9.86 1.39 6.68
N HIS A 49 8.88 0.67 6.12
CA HIS A 49 8.87 -0.80 6.03
C HIS A 49 9.08 -1.30 4.59
N MET A 50 9.31 -0.39 3.63
CA MET A 50 9.48 -0.72 2.22
C MET A 50 10.95 -0.67 1.84
N ASP A 51 11.61 -1.82 1.88
CA ASP A 51 13.01 -1.93 1.50
C ASP A 51 13.22 -1.40 0.08
N TYR A 52 14.29 -0.63 -0.10
CA TYR A 52 14.73 -0.09 -1.40
C TYR A 52 13.80 0.94 -2.06
N ILE A 53 12.81 1.45 -1.33
CA ILE A 53 11.97 2.56 -1.80
C ILE A 53 12.79 3.85 -1.96
N ALA A 54 12.42 4.66 -2.97
CA ALA A 54 13.03 5.97 -3.21
C ALA A 54 12.82 6.90 -2.01
N GLU A 55 13.92 7.47 -1.52
CA GLU A 55 13.92 8.41 -0.41
C GLU A 55 13.61 9.83 -0.87
N GLY A 56 13.14 10.69 0.04
CA GLY A 56 12.85 12.10 -0.25
C GLY A 56 11.61 12.37 -1.12
N LEU A 57 10.96 11.34 -1.67
CA LEU A 57 9.73 11.48 -2.47
C LEU A 57 8.43 11.43 -1.63
N GLY A 58 8.52 11.06 -0.35
CA GLY A 58 7.37 10.93 0.55
C GLY A 58 6.30 10.01 -0.02
N SER A 59 5.02 10.44 0.06
CA SER A 59 3.87 9.67 -0.41
C SER A 59 3.83 9.41 -1.92
N ARG A 60 4.74 10.00 -2.71
CA ARG A 60 4.86 9.73 -4.15
C ARG A 60 5.58 8.42 -4.45
N ALA A 61 6.36 7.88 -3.51
CA ALA A 61 7.16 6.68 -3.74
C ALA A 61 6.34 5.37 -3.65
N TRP A 62 5.16 5.43 -3.06
CA TRP A 62 4.25 4.30 -2.85
C TRP A 62 2.83 4.64 -3.32
N LYS A 63 2.00 3.60 -3.44
CA LYS A 63 0.56 3.71 -3.69
C LYS A 63 -0.19 2.87 -2.67
N TYR A 64 -1.51 3.01 -2.68
CA TYR A 64 -2.37 2.20 -1.83
C TYR A 64 -3.58 1.65 -2.59
N GLN A 65 -4.14 0.57 -2.06
CA GLN A 65 -5.40 -0.02 -2.50
C GLN A 65 -6.29 -0.26 -1.28
N LEU A 66 -7.58 0.06 -1.42
CA LEU A 66 -8.56 -0.21 -0.37
C LEU A 66 -9.13 -1.62 -0.54
N VAL A 67 -9.29 -2.31 0.58
CA VAL A 67 -9.96 -3.61 0.68
C VAL A 67 -11.19 -3.43 1.54
N GLU A 68 -12.31 -3.13 0.89
CA GLU A 68 -13.57 -2.82 1.56
C GLU A 68 -14.49 -4.04 1.69
N ALA A 69 -14.30 -5.07 0.87
CA ALA A 69 -15.04 -6.32 0.89
C ALA A 69 -14.21 -7.44 0.23
N LEU A 70 -14.63 -8.69 0.44
CA LEU A 70 -14.17 -9.83 -0.37
C LEU A 70 -15.16 -10.13 -1.49
N ASP A 71 -14.71 -10.89 -2.48
CA ASP A 71 -15.56 -11.43 -3.54
C ASP A 71 -16.74 -12.18 -2.94
N GLY A 72 -17.96 -11.85 -3.40
CA GLY A 72 -19.21 -12.47 -2.95
C GLY A 72 -19.80 -11.90 -1.65
N MET A 73 -19.19 -10.88 -1.03
CA MET A 73 -19.80 -10.19 0.11
C MET A 73 -20.83 -9.13 -0.33
N ASN A 74 -21.99 -9.12 0.33
CA ASN A 74 -23.06 -8.14 0.08
C ASN A 74 -22.93 -6.85 0.91
N ARG A 75 -21.93 -6.78 1.80
CA ARG A 75 -21.67 -5.61 2.66
C ARG A 75 -20.16 -5.41 2.81
N LYS A 76 -19.75 -4.16 3.00
CA LYS A 76 -18.37 -3.82 3.32
C LYS A 76 -17.99 -4.29 4.73
N PHE A 77 -16.69 -4.45 4.98
CA PHE A 77 -16.15 -4.65 6.32
C PHE A 77 -16.50 -3.48 7.24
N ALA A 78 -16.77 -3.77 8.51
CA ALA A 78 -16.92 -2.73 9.54
C ALA A 78 -15.62 -1.95 9.76
N ASN A 79 -14.47 -2.62 9.61
CA ASN A 79 -13.16 -2.02 9.64
C ASN A 79 -12.37 -2.50 8.41
N PRO A 80 -12.44 -1.78 7.28
CA PRO A 80 -11.73 -2.12 6.05
C PRO A 80 -10.20 -2.00 6.17
N TYR A 81 -9.50 -2.42 5.12
CA TYR A 81 -8.03 -2.42 5.07
C TYR A 81 -7.49 -1.49 3.98
N ILE A 82 -6.25 -1.03 4.18
CA ILE A 82 -5.45 -0.29 3.21
C ILE A 82 -4.18 -1.09 2.95
N ILE A 83 -3.97 -1.50 1.71
CA ILE A 83 -2.74 -2.16 1.26
C ILE A 83 -1.82 -1.10 0.67
N PHE A 84 -0.69 -0.84 1.30
CA PHE A 84 0.37 0.01 0.78
C PHE A 84 1.42 -0.82 0.04
N TYR A 85 1.85 -0.33 -1.12
CA TYR A 85 2.86 -1.00 -1.94
C TYR A 85 3.82 0.00 -2.59
N PRO A 86 5.12 -0.34 -2.71
CA PRO A 86 6.10 0.55 -3.28
C PRO A 86 5.95 0.65 -4.80
N THR A 87 6.28 1.81 -5.36
CA THR A 87 6.16 2.07 -6.81
C THR A 87 7.39 2.73 -7.43
N ILE A 88 8.22 3.41 -6.63
CA ILE A 88 9.46 4.04 -7.08
C ILE A 88 10.60 3.52 -6.20
N SER A 89 11.58 2.83 -6.81
CA SER A 89 12.80 2.36 -6.16
C SER A 89 13.90 3.42 -6.21
N ARG A 90 14.93 3.26 -5.37
CA ARG A 90 16.05 4.21 -5.30
C ARG A 90 16.82 4.39 -6.61
N ASP A 91 16.89 3.35 -7.44
CA ASP A 91 17.70 3.31 -8.67
C ASP A 91 16.87 3.07 -9.94
N GLY A 92 15.54 2.98 -9.82
CA GLY A 92 14.64 2.65 -10.94
C GLY A 92 14.50 1.16 -11.24
N MET A 93 15.18 0.27 -10.52
CA MET A 93 15.02 -1.19 -10.68
C MET A 93 13.67 -1.66 -10.14
N PRO A 94 13.05 -2.69 -10.76
CA PRO A 94 11.78 -3.21 -10.29
C PRO A 94 11.93 -3.86 -8.91
N PHE A 95 10.95 -3.64 -8.03
CA PHE A 95 10.89 -4.35 -6.76
C PHE A 95 10.77 -5.87 -6.99
N PRO A 96 11.36 -6.70 -6.11
CA PRO A 96 11.25 -8.15 -6.20
C PRO A 96 9.79 -8.60 -6.02
N ILE A 97 9.42 -9.73 -6.62
CA ILE A 97 8.11 -10.37 -6.37
C ILE A 97 8.01 -10.69 -4.88
N ASN A 98 6.88 -10.33 -4.28
CA ASN A 98 6.60 -10.66 -2.89
C ASN A 98 6.38 -12.17 -2.76
N LYS A 99 7.38 -12.89 -2.25
CA LYS A 99 7.32 -14.36 -2.16
C LYS A 99 6.20 -14.83 -1.24
N SER A 100 5.94 -14.14 -0.13
CA SER A 100 4.85 -14.49 0.79
C SER A 100 3.49 -14.48 0.08
N ILE A 101 3.20 -13.43 -0.68
CA ILE A 101 1.93 -13.31 -1.41
C ILE A 101 1.89 -14.27 -2.61
N ARG A 102 3.00 -14.46 -3.31
CA ARG A 102 3.10 -15.48 -4.38
C ARG A 102 2.74 -16.86 -3.84
N ASP A 103 3.25 -17.22 -2.67
CA ASP A 103 3.01 -18.51 -2.06
C ASP A 103 1.54 -18.65 -1.58
N ILE A 104 0.90 -17.54 -1.15
CA ILE A 104 -0.55 -17.48 -0.89
C ILE A 104 -1.34 -17.77 -2.17
N GLN A 105 -0.94 -17.21 -3.31
CA GLN A 105 -1.61 -17.38 -4.60
C GLN A 105 -1.38 -18.78 -5.20
N GLY A 106 -0.23 -19.40 -4.90
CA GLY A 106 0.10 -20.76 -5.32
C GLY A 106 -0.06 -20.95 -6.83
N ARG A 107 -0.92 -21.91 -7.24
CA ARG A 107 -1.17 -22.21 -8.66
C ARG A 107 -1.90 -21.10 -9.42
N ALA A 108 -2.59 -20.19 -8.70
CA ALA A 108 -3.28 -19.06 -9.30
C ALA A 108 -2.34 -17.85 -9.54
N PHE A 109 -1.08 -17.94 -9.11
CA PHE A 109 -0.09 -16.89 -9.30
C PHE A 109 0.10 -16.53 -10.77
N LYS A 110 0.15 -15.23 -11.03
CA LYS A 110 0.37 -14.62 -12.34
C LYS A 110 1.38 -13.50 -12.20
N GLU A 111 2.55 -13.66 -12.80
CA GLU A 111 3.66 -12.71 -12.62
C GLU A 111 3.30 -11.29 -13.08
N GLU A 112 2.51 -11.18 -14.14
CA GLU A 112 2.07 -9.90 -14.69
C GLU A 112 1.13 -9.12 -13.74
N HIS A 113 0.57 -9.79 -12.73
CA HIS A 113 -0.24 -9.22 -11.66
C HIS A 113 0.40 -9.41 -10.28
N ALA A 114 1.71 -9.66 -10.21
CA ALA A 114 2.39 -9.94 -8.95
C ALA A 114 2.49 -8.70 -8.05
N TRP A 115 2.21 -8.89 -6.76
CA TRP A 115 2.61 -7.94 -5.73
C TRP A 115 4.13 -7.92 -5.61
N ARG A 116 4.72 -6.72 -5.54
CA ARG A 116 6.17 -6.52 -5.53
C ARG A 116 6.60 -5.64 -4.37
N GLY A 117 7.77 -5.95 -3.82
CA GLY A 117 8.33 -5.31 -2.63
C GLY A 117 7.58 -5.68 -1.36
N ASN A 118 7.96 -5.06 -0.26
CA ASN A 118 7.30 -5.26 1.03
C ASN A 118 5.93 -4.59 0.99
N ILE A 119 4.90 -5.33 1.39
CA ILE A 119 3.52 -4.86 1.40
C ILE A 119 3.10 -4.61 2.84
N VAL A 120 2.60 -3.42 3.12
CA VAL A 120 2.15 -3.02 4.46
C VAL A 120 0.63 -2.92 4.42
N VAL A 121 -0.06 -3.61 5.31
CA VAL A 121 -1.52 -3.59 5.37
C VAL A 121 -1.98 -3.00 6.69
N ALA A 122 -2.65 -1.86 6.62
CA ALA A 122 -3.23 -1.21 7.78
C ALA A 122 -4.75 -1.34 7.78
N LYS A 123 -5.36 -1.02 8.92
CA LYS A 123 -6.80 -1.11 9.14
C LYS A 123 -7.36 0.26 9.51
N TYR A 124 -8.57 0.57 9.05
CA TYR A 124 -9.23 1.82 9.37
C TYR A 124 -10.72 1.61 9.66
N ARG A 125 -11.35 2.65 10.20
CA ARG A 125 -12.79 2.77 10.43
C ARG A 125 -13.30 3.98 9.66
N GLU A 126 -14.51 3.93 9.11
CA GLU A 126 -15.19 5.06 8.43
C GLU A 126 -14.44 5.63 7.21
N ASN A 127 -13.38 6.41 7.42
CA ASN A 127 -12.64 7.12 6.38
C ASN A 127 -11.14 6.77 6.42
N PRO A 128 -10.52 6.38 5.28
CA PRO A 128 -9.10 6.11 5.23
C PRO A 128 -8.28 7.31 5.72
N PHE A 129 -7.17 7.04 6.40
CA PHE A 129 -6.20 8.03 6.91
C PHE A 129 -6.67 8.95 8.04
N SER A 130 -7.95 8.99 8.41
CA SER A 130 -8.45 9.80 9.54
C SER A 130 -8.79 8.99 10.78
N SER A 131 -9.09 7.70 10.58
CA SER A 131 -9.59 6.82 11.64
C SER A 131 -8.88 5.46 11.57
N MET A 132 -7.55 5.49 11.66
CA MET A 132 -6.71 4.28 11.71
C MET A 132 -6.98 3.50 12.99
N VAL A 133 -6.95 2.17 12.90
CA VAL A 133 -7.12 1.27 14.06
C VAL A 133 -6.07 0.17 14.00
N ASN A 134 -5.71 -0.37 15.17
CA ASN A 134 -4.72 -1.44 15.25
C ASN A 134 -5.21 -2.69 14.51
N ALA A 135 -4.38 -3.16 13.57
CA ALA A 135 -4.48 -4.51 13.03
C ALA A 135 -3.99 -5.53 14.07
N SER A 136 -4.34 -6.79 13.83
CA SER A 136 -3.97 -7.92 14.66
C SER A 136 -3.74 -9.14 13.77
N MET A 137 -3.03 -10.16 14.27
CA MET A 137 -2.82 -11.38 13.48
C MET A 137 -4.12 -12.15 13.18
N SER A 138 -5.24 -11.86 13.85
CA SER A 138 -6.55 -12.40 13.47
C SER A 138 -7.10 -11.79 12.17
N ASP A 139 -6.53 -10.69 11.67
CA ASP A 139 -6.87 -10.13 10.37
C ASP A 139 -6.18 -10.87 9.21
N PHE A 140 -5.11 -11.63 9.50
CA PHE A 140 -4.34 -12.34 8.48
C PHE A 140 -5.18 -13.30 7.62
N PRO A 141 -6.10 -14.13 8.15
CA PRO A 141 -6.96 -14.98 7.32
C PRO A 141 -7.80 -14.21 6.30
N ILE A 142 -8.28 -13.01 6.66
CA ILE A 142 -9.07 -12.14 5.78
C ILE A 142 -8.19 -11.61 4.64
N LEU A 143 -7.01 -11.09 4.99
CA LEU A 143 -6.04 -10.59 4.01
C LEU A 143 -5.52 -11.71 3.10
N LYS A 144 -5.27 -12.90 3.65
CA LYS A 144 -4.88 -14.07 2.89
C LYS A 144 -5.96 -14.45 1.86
N ASN A 145 -7.23 -14.43 2.24
CA ASN A 145 -8.34 -14.67 1.32
C ASN A 145 -8.36 -13.62 0.20
N TYR A 146 -8.21 -12.34 0.54
CA TYR A 146 -8.10 -11.28 -0.47
C TYR A 146 -6.95 -11.54 -1.46
N PHE A 147 -5.74 -11.77 -0.96
CA PHE A 147 -4.56 -11.99 -1.80
C PHE A 147 -4.62 -13.27 -2.65
N LEU A 148 -5.43 -14.26 -2.24
CA LEU A 148 -5.63 -15.50 -2.99
C LEU A 148 -6.21 -15.24 -4.38
N THR A 149 -7.13 -14.27 -4.51
CA THR A 149 -7.82 -13.96 -5.77
C THR A 149 -7.41 -12.63 -6.39
N HIS A 150 -6.74 -11.74 -5.63
CA HIS A 150 -6.39 -10.40 -6.07
C HIS A 150 -4.89 -10.21 -6.31
N GLY A 151 -4.53 -9.96 -7.56
CA GLY A 151 -3.20 -9.46 -7.94
C GLY A 151 -3.03 -7.96 -7.66
N ALA A 152 -1.81 -7.46 -7.81
CA ALA A 152 -1.50 -6.05 -7.66
C ALA A 152 -2.27 -5.21 -8.70
N PRO A 153 -2.74 -4.00 -8.36
CA PRO A 153 -3.35 -3.09 -9.32
C PRO A 153 -2.44 -2.88 -10.52
N ARG A 154 -3.03 -2.85 -11.71
CA ARG A 154 -2.29 -2.49 -12.93
C ARG A 154 -1.67 -1.12 -12.72
N GLN A 155 -0.34 -1.07 -12.64
CA GLN A 155 0.37 0.17 -12.88
C GLN A 155 0.14 0.49 -14.35
N VAL A 156 -0.76 1.43 -14.63
CA VAL A 156 -0.80 2.07 -15.95
C VAL A 156 0.60 2.64 -16.12
N ARG A 157 1.43 1.98 -16.94
CA ARG A 157 2.72 2.52 -17.35
C ARG A 157 2.41 3.90 -17.89
N GLY A 158 2.89 4.94 -17.21
CA GLY A 158 2.96 6.27 -17.81
C GLY A 158 3.85 6.13 -19.04
N ALA A 159 3.24 5.95 -20.19
CA ALA A 159 3.87 6.17 -21.47
C ALA A 159 4.11 7.68 -21.61
N ALA A 160 5.14 8.22 -20.96
CA ALA A 160 5.50 9.63 -21.07
C ALA A 160 6.92 9.97 -20.53
N PHE A 161 7.92 9.11 -20.72
CA PHE A 161 9.31 9.52 -20.45
C PHE A 161 10.34 9.14 -21.52
N LEU A 162 9.91 8.66 -22.69
CA LEU A 162 10.82 8.32 -23.80
C LEU A 162 10.39 8.86 -25.18
N LEU A 163 9.47 9.84 -25.25
CA LEU A 163 9.08 10.47 -26.53
C LEU A 163 9.07 12.01 -26.53
N TRP A 164 9.73 12.66 -25.57
CA TRP A 164 9.81 14.13 -25.54
C TRP A 164 11.25 14.65 -25.34
N THR A 165 12.22 14.05 -26.02
CA THR A 165 13.55 14.65 -26.22
C THR A 165 14.05 14.52 -27.67
N ALA A 166 13.17 14.30 -28.64
CA ALA A 166 13.55 14.24 -30.05
C ALA A 166 12.54 14.97 -30.93
N SER A 167 12.44 16.29 -30.75
CA SER A 167 12.21 17.23 -31.85
C SER A 167 12.31 18.64 -31.28
N LEU A 168 13.48 19.25 -31.41
CA LEU A 168 13.69 20.69 -31.54
C LEU A 168 15.17 20.91 -31.85
N SER A 169 15.54 20.59 -33.09
CA SER A 169 16.79 21.02 -33.73
C SER A 169 16.59 20.99 -35.23
N THR A 170 15.71 21.84 -35.76
CA THR A 170 15.85 22.39 -37.12
C THR A 170 15.05 23.69 -37.21
N PHE A 171 15.73 24.71 -37.77
CA PHE A 171 15.37 26.12 -38.00
C PHE A 171 15.67 27.09 -36.87
#